data_AF-A0A6I2MPM1-F1
#
_entry.id   AF-A0A6I2MPM1-F1
#
_cell.length_a   1.000
_cell.length_b   1.000
_cell.length_c   1.000
_cell.angle_alpha   90.00
_cell.angle_beta   90.00
_cell.angle_gamma   90.00
#
_symmetry.space_group_name_H-M   'P 1'
#
loop_
_entity.id
_entity.type
_entity.pdbx_description
1 polymer ?
#
loop_
_entity_poly.entity_id
_entity_poly.type
_entity_poly.pdbx_seq_one_letter_code
_entity_poly.pdbx_strand_id
1 'polypeptide(L)'
;MNLFDHLAITFESIVADVGIAELKTLLDVEQKSFSLQWLSDNKFMISLNSSIGTNYVFDINNNAKSAVIAYETLSELTEDKTDIVLVTKFKYGLLMILVIPIIMLILELTMDLGIPVPFYFVFPLVFILVLFIFRSEEKRLYRNFREYLYSENHKV
;
A
#
# COMPACT_ATOMS: atom_id res chain seq x y z
N MET A 1 -7.81 0.76 20.09
CA MET A 1 -7.22 0.72 18.74
C MET A 1 -6.47 2.02 18.54
N ASN A 2 -5.17 1.97 18.31
CA ASN A 2 -4.30 3.15 18.32
C ASN A 2 -4.27 3.76 16.90
N LEU A 3 -4.32 5.09 16.78
CA LEU A 3 -4.39 5.76 15.47
C LEU A 3 -3.12 5.48 14.63
N PHE A 4 -2.00 5.25 15.32
CA PHE A 4 -0.72 4.83 14.73
C PHE A 4 -0.73 3.41 14.16
N ASP A 5 -1.68 2.54 14.54
CA ASP A 5 -1.81 1.20 13.96
C ASP A 5 -2.12 1.27 12.44
N HIS A 6 -2.68 2.39 11.97
CA HIS A 6 -2.96 2.63 10.55
C HIS A 6 -1.71 3.00 9.73
N LEU A 7 -0.64 3.41 10.42
CA LEU A 7 0.66 3.76 9.84
C LEU A 7 1.66 2.61 9.92
N ALA A 8 1.37 1.60 10.74
CA ALA A 8 2.24 0.46 10.94
C ALA A 8 2.39 -0.37 9.66
N ILE A 9 3.58 -0.96 9.50
CA ILE A 9 3.84 -1.97 8.47
C ILE A 9 2.95 -3.17 8.76
N THR A 10 2.24 -3.63 7.75
CA THR A 10 1.45 -4.86 7.84
C THR A 10 2.27 -5.99 7.26
N PHE A 11 2.28 -7.11 8.00
CA PHE A 11 2.90 -8.37 7.59
C PHE A 11 1.80 -9.39 7.40
N GLU A 12 1.79 -10.04 6.24
CA GLU A 12 0.85 -11.11 5.92
C GLU A 12 1.60 -12.22 5.19
N SER A 13 1.41 -13.48 5.59
CA SER A 13 1.96 -14.65 4.88
C SER A 13 0.82 -15.40 4.21
N ILE A 14 1.04 -15.79 2.96
CA ILE A 14 0.12 -16.57 2.15
C ILE A 14 0.88 -17.80 1.67
N VAL A 15 0.37 -18.99 1.98
CA VAL A 15 0.89 -20.25 1.44
C VAL A 15 0.17 -20.55 0.14
N ALA A 16 0.93 -20.70 -0.94
CA ALA A 16 0.45 -21.17 -2.23
C ALA A 16 0.87 -22.64 -2.42
N ASP A 17 -0.07 -23.48 -2.87
CA ASP A 17 0.17 -24.90 -3.18
C ASP A 17 0.77 -25.09 -4.59
N VAL A 18 1.71 -24.21 -4.97
CA VAL A 18 2.48 -24.27 -6.21
C VAL A 18 3.95 -23.98 -5.94
N GLY A 19 4.85 -24.57 -6.72
CA GLY A 19 6.29 -24.29 -6.68
C GLY A 19 6.64 -22.90 -7.23
N ILE A 20 7.82 -22.36 -6.88
CA ILE A 20 8.24 -21.00 -7.27
C ILE A 20 8.24 -20.80 -8.79
N ALA A 21 8.66 -21.81 -9.56
CA ALA A 21 8.72 -21.73 -11.02
C ALA A 21 7.33 -21.60 -11.65
N GLU A 22 6.37 -22.39 -11.16
CA GLU A 22 4.98 -22.34 -11.60
C GLU A 22 4.32 -21.02 -11.17
N LEU A 23 4.55 -20.61 -9.92
CA LEU A 23 4.08 -19.33 -9.40
C LEU A 23 4.56 -18.14 -10.24
N LYS A 24 5.83 -18.16 -10.71
CA LYS A 24 6.34 -17.13 -11.62
C LYS A 24 5.56 -17.08 -12.92
N THR A 25 5.26 -18.22 -13.52
CA THR A 25 4.48 -18.27 -14.77
C THR A 25 3.05 -17.79 -14.58
N LEU A 26 2.43 -18.10 -13.45
CA LEU A 26 1.09 -17.60 -13.10
C LEU A 26 1.10 -16.07 -12.91
N LEU A 27 2.16 -15.52 -12.33
CA LEU A 27 2.27 -14.09 -12.02
C LEU A 27 2.76 -13.23 -13.18
N ASP A 28 3.23 -13.84 -14.28
CA ASP A 28 3.72 -13.12 -15.48
C ASP A 28 2.57 -12.59 -16.37
N VAL A 29 1.33 -13.00 -16.09
CA VAL A 29 0.15 -12.55 -16.84
C VAL A 29 -0.32 -11.18 -16.34
N GLU A 30 -0.50 -10.24 -17.26
CA GLU A 30 -1.00 -8.89 -16.94
C GLU A 30 -2.38 -8.92 -16.27
N GLN A 31 -2.47 -8.39 -15.05
CA GLN A 31 -3.70 -8.35 -14.27
C GLN A 31 -4.40 -7.00 -14.38
N LYS A 32 -5.75 -7.03 -14.40
CA LYS A 32 -6.56 -5.80 -14.46
C LYS A 32 -6.62 -5.06 -13.13
N SER A 33 -6.55 -5.77 -12.01
CA SER A 33 -6.79 -5.23 -10.67
C SER A 33 -5.53 -4.72 -9.95
N PHE A 34 -4.36 -5.28 -10.27
CA PHE A 34 -3.07 -4.90 -9.72
C PHE A 34 -1.95 -5.04 -10.77
N SER A 35 -0.86 -4.32 -10.57
CA SER A 35 0.37 -4.47 -11.34
C SER A 35 1.38 -5.28 -10.53
N LEU A 36 2.14 -6.14 -11.18
CA LEU A 36 3.24 -6.86 -10.58
C LEU A 36 4.56 -6.45 -11.25
N GLN A 37 5.61 -6.29 -10.45
CA GLN A 37 6.96 -6.07 -10.93
C GLN A 37 7.97 -6.93 -10.17
N TRP A 38 8.73 -7.74 -10.88
CA TRP A 38 9.85 -8.49 -10.32
C TRP A 38 11.01 -7.58 -9.96
N LEU A 39 11.54 -7.73 -8.74
CA LEU A 39 12.72 -7.01 -8.24
C LEU A 39 13.96 -7.92 -8.21
N SER A 40 13.75 -9.22 -8.02
CA SER A 40 14.75 -10.28 -8.05
C SER A 40 14.08 -11.63 -8.26
N ASP A 41 14.84 -12.73 -8.29
CA ASP A 41 14.27 -14.06 -8.50
C ASP A 41 13.20 -14.46 -7.48
N ASN A 42 13.35 -14.05 -6.23
CA ASN A 42 12.44 -14.43 -5.15
C ASN A 42 11.74 -13.21 -4.54
N LYS A 43 11.77 -12.06 -5.22
CA LYS A 43 11.11 -10.85 -4.71
C LYS A 43 10.42 -10.09 -5.82
N PHE A 44 9.20 -9.67 -5.54
CA PHE A 44 8.43 -8.83 -6.43
C PHE A 44 7.66 -7.78 -5.63
N MET A 45 7.08 -6.85 -6.36
CA MET A 45 6.31 -5.74 -5.84
C MET A 45 4.94 -5.78 -6.50
N ILE A 46 3.89 -5.62 -5.71
CA ILE A 46 2.54 -5.41 -6.22
C ILE A 46 2.05 -4.01 -5.88
N SER A 47 1.28 -3.41 -6.80
CA SER A 47 0.57 -2.15 -6.56
C SER A 47 -0.79 -2.16 -7.23
N LEU A 48 -1.75 -1.37 -6.75
CA LEU A 48 -3.03 -1.26 -7.43
C LEU A 48 -2.87 -0.55 -8.78
N ASN A 49 -3.53 -1.06 -9.82
CA ASN A 49 -3.56 -0.40 -11.14
C ASN A 49 -4.33 0.93 -11.12
N SER A 50 -5.28 1.07 -10.20
CA SER A 50 -6.02 2.29 -9.95
C SER A 50 -6.25 2.40 -8.46
N SER A 51 -6.00 3.57 -7.88
CA SER A 51 -6.19 3.90 -6.48
C SER A 51 -6.84 5.27 -6.33
N ILE A 52 -7.79 5.38 -5.40
CA ILE A 52 -8.47 6.65 -5.12
C ILE A 52 -7.50 7.58 -4.38
N GLY A 53 -7.17 8.71 -4.99
CA GLY A 53 -6.39 9.79 -4.37
C GLY A 53 -4.89 9.52 -4.24
N THR A 54 -4.38 8.38 -4.70
CA THR A 54 -2.94 8.05 -4.67
C THR A 54 -2.35 7.72 -6.05
N ASN A 55 -3.14 7.80 -7.11
CA ASN A 55 -2.65 7.75 -8.48
C ASN A 55 -1.78 9.00 -8.72
N TYR A 56 -0.48 8.82 -9.00
CA TYR A 56 0.49 9.85 -9.39
C TYR A 56 0.85 10.95 -8.37
N VAL A 57 -0.01 11.33 -7.42
CA VAL A 57 0.23 12.48 -6.52
C VAL A 57 1.25 12.17 -5.40
N PHE A 58 1.46 10.89 -5.08
CA PHE A 58 2.43 10.43 -4.06
C PHE A 58 3.39 9.35 -4.62
N ASP A 59 3.53 9.23 -5.94
CA ASP A 59 4.40 8.24 -6.56
C ASP A 59 5.88 8.58 -6.38
N ILE A 60 6.47 8.01 -5.32
CA ILE A 60 7.92 8.07 -5.07
C ILE A 60 8.66 6.93 -5.81
N ASN A 61 7.96 6.16 -6.65
CA ASN A 61 8.53 5.05 -7.41
C ASN A 61 7.96 5.03 -8.83
N ASN A 62 8.78 5.38 -9.84
CA ASN A 62 8.39 5.37 -11.26
C ASN A 62 7.89 4.01 -11.77
N ASN A 63 8.12 2.94 -11.01
CA ASN A 63 7.73 1.59 -11.39
C ASN A 63 6.43 1.10 -10.72
N ALA A 64 5.85 1.87 -9.81
CA ALA A 64 4.55 1.57 -9.22
C ALA A 64 3.45 2.38 -9.91
N LYS A 65 2.26 1.81 -10.07
CA LYS A 65 1.09 2.54 -10.63
C LYS A 65 0.28 3.27 -9.56
N SER A 66 0.60 3.04 -8.29
CA SER A 66 0.02 3.75 -7.15
C SER A 66 0.95 3.73 -5.95
N ALA A 67 0.76 4.70 -5.05
CA ALA A 67 1.50 4.77 -3.78
C ALA A 67 1.19 3.63 -2.79
N VAL A 68 0.22 2.75 -3.10
CA VAL A 68 -0.12 1.57 -2.29
C VAL A 68 0.68 0.38 -2.82
N ILE A 69 1.77 0.09 -2.13
CA ILE A 69 2.78 -0.88 -2.55
C ILE A 69 2.97 -1.93 -1.46
N ALA A 70 2.90 -3.21 -1.84
CA ALA A 70 3.37 -4.32 -1.04
C ALA A 70 4.58 -4.97 -1.71
N TYR A 71 5.60 -5.25 -0.90
CA TYR A 71 6.76 -6.04 -1.30
C TYR A 71 6.54 -7.47 -0.87
N GLU A 72 6.86 -8.39 -1.76
CA GLU A 72 6.61 -9.81 -1.56
C GLU A 72 7.93 -10.56 -1.67
N THR A 73 8.18 -11.45 -0.70
CA THR A 73 9.31 -12.37 -0.72
C THR A 73 8.79 -13.79 -0.80
N LEU A 74 9.31 -14.53 -1.77
CA LEU A 74 9.04 -15.95 -1.97
C LEU A 74 10.04 -16.78 -1.18
N SER A 75 9.53 -17.74 -0.41
CA SER A 75 10.32 -18.79 0.22
C SER A 75 9.72 -20.15 -0.09
N GLU A 76 10.55 -21.07 -0.53
CA GLU A 76 10.14 -22.44 -0.82
C GLU A 76 9.88 -23.19 0.50
N LEU A 77 8.71 -23.81 0.63
CA LEU A 77 8.37 -24.69 1.73
C LEU A 77 8.61 -26.15 1.36
N THR A 78 8.23 -26.53 0.14
CA THR A 78 8.46 -27.84 -0.51
C THR A 78 8.48 -27.63 -2.04
N GLU A 79 8.86 -28.64 -2.84
CA GLU A 79 8.86 -28.53 -4.32
C GLU A 79 7.52 -27.99 -4.88
N ASP A 80 6.41 -28.37 -4.25
CA ASP A 80 5.05 -27.96 -4.66
C ASP A 80 4.42 -26.88 -3.76
N LYS A 81 5.18 -26.25 -2.84
CA LYS A 81 4.60 -25.22 -1.95
C LYS A 81 5.53 -24.03 -1.74
N THR A 82 4.95 -22.84 -1.87
CA THR A 82 5.66 -21.57 -1.70
C THR A 82 4.98 -20.72 -0.64
N ASP A 83 5.75 -20.20 0.30
CA ASP A 83 5.32 -19.14 1.21
C ASP A 83 5.61 -17.78 0.59
N ILE A 84 4.59 -16.92 0.58
CA ILE A 84 4.62 -15.57 0.06
C ILE A 84 4.45 -14.63 1.25
N VAL A 85 5.52 -13.92 1.60
CA VAL A 85 5.51 -12.94 2.70
C VAL A 85 5.31 -11.55 2.14
N LEU A 86 4.18 -10.93 2.44
CA LEU A 86 3.79 -9.61 2.00
C LEU A 86 4.08 -8.57 3.10
N VAL A 87 4.73 -7.48 2.69
CA VAL A 87 5.12 -6.37 3.58
C VAL A 87 4.73 -5.05 2.95
N THR A 88 3.86 -4.27 3.61
CA THR A 88 3.53 -2.92 3.12
C THR A 88 4.68 -1.94 3.33
N LYS A 89 4.83 -0.97 2.42
CA LYS A 89 5.78 0.13 2.62
C LYS A 89 5.29 1.10 3.71
N PHE A 90 6.22 1.61 4.51
CA PHE A 90 5.92 2.62 5.53
C PHE A 90 5.44 3.94 4.91
N LYS A 91 4.41 4.53 5.53
CA LYS A 91 3.60 5.64 5.00
C LYS A 91 4.13 7.05 5.36
N TYR A 92 5.44 7.30 5.29
CA TYR A 92 6.02 8.59 5.68
C TYR A 92 5.45 9.79 4.90
N GLY A 93 5.11 9.60 3.62
CA GLY A 93 4.53 10.66 2.79
C GLY A 93 3.20 11.21 3.31
N LEU A 94 2.40 10.38 3.99
CA LEU A 94 1.13 10.82 4.60
C LEU A 94 1.33 11.79 5.77
N LEU A 95 2.43 11.65 6.50
CA LEU A 95 2.75 12.54 7.62
C LEU A 95 3.03 13.97 7.16
N MET A 96 3.42 14.17 5.89
CA MET A 96 3.66 15.51 5.33
C MET A 96 2.38 16.37 5.30
N ILE A 97 1.19 15.76 5.27
CA ILE A 97 -0.09 16.49 5.34
C ILE A 97 -0.20 17.26 6.66
N LEU A 98 0.38 16.74 7.75
CA LEU A 98 0.37 17.37 9.07
C LEU A 98 1.38 18.52 9.19
N VAL A 99 2.28 18.70 8.22
CA VAL A 99 3.22 19.83 8.22
C VAL A 99 2.52 21.13 7.84
N ILE A 100 1.52 21.06 6.95
CA ILE A 100 0.74 22.23 6.49
C ILE A 100 0.09 22.99 7.66
N PRO A 101 -0.68 22.36 8.57
CA PRO A 101 -1.28 23.09 9.70
C PRO A 101 -0.22 23.68 10.65
N ILE A 102 0.95 23.06 10.78
CA ILE A 102 2.05 23.59 11.59
C ILE A 102 2.58 24.89 10.97
N ILE A 103 2.79 24.91 9.64
CA ILE A 103 3.21 26.12 8.92
C ILE A 103 2.15 27.22 9.06
N MET A 104 0.87 26.89 8.88
CA MET A 104 -0.22 27.86 9.03
C MET A 104 -0.30 28.44 10.44
N LEU A 105 -0.04 27.61 11.47
CA LEU A 105 0.02 28.07 12.86
C LEU A 105 1.18 29.05 13.07
N ILE A 106 2.37 28.75 12.54
CA ILE A 106 3.53 29.65 12.64
C ILE A 106 3.24 31.00 11.95
N LEU A 107 2.61 30.97 10.78
CA LEU A 107 2.25 32.19 10.04
C LEU A 107 1.22 33.02 10.79
N GLU A 108 0.20 32.40 11.39
CA GLU A 108 -0.76 33.11 12.25
C GLU A 108 -0.05 33.79 13.43
N LEU A 109 0.82 33.06 14.13
CA LEU A 109 1.52 33.58 15.30
C LEU A 109 2.53 34.70 14.99
N THR A 110 3.06 34.73 13.76
CA THR A 110 4.08 35.71 13.33
C THR A 110 3.49 36.90 12.59
N MET A 111 2.37 36.73 11.88
CA MET A 111 1.79 37.73 10.99
C MET A 111 0.37 38.17 11.37
N ASP A 112 -0.23 37.57 12.41
CA ASP A 112 -1.57 37.89 12.92
C ASP A 112 -2.63 37.90 11.80
N LEU A 113 -2.71 36.79 11.05
CA LEU A 113 -3.55 36.69 9.84
C LEU A 113 -5.05 36.58 10.17
N GLY A 114 -5.42 36.44 11.44
CA GLY A 114 -6.81 36.34 11.90
C GLY A 114 -7.46 35.02 11.53
N ILE A 115 -6.67 33.94 11.39
CA ILE A 115 -7.17 32.61 11.04
C ILE A 115 -8.02 32.08 12.21
N PRO A 116 -9.33 31.79 11.99
CA PRO A 116 -10.18 31.29 13.06
C PRO A 116 -9.72 29.91 13.55
N VAL A 117 -9.68 29.74 14.88
CA VAL A 117 -9.27 28.50 15.56
C VAL A 117 -9.90 27.20 14.99
N PRO A 118 -11.19 27.17 14.57
CA PRO A 118 -11.79 25.97 13.97
C PRO A 118 -11.04 25.41 12.74
N PHE A 119 -10.37 26.24 11.95
CA PHE A 119 -9.67 25.79 10.73
C PHE A 119 -8.52 24.83 11.03
N TYR A 120 -7.87 24.94 12.20
CA TYR A 120 -6.80 24.03 12.58
C TYR A 120 -7.29 22.60 12.82
N PHE A 121 -8.56 22.41 13.17
CA PHE A 121 -9.16 21.08 13.37
C PHE A 121 -9.56 20.37 12.07
N VAL A 122 -9.66 21.11 10.96
CA VAL A 122 -9.96 20.52 9.64
C VAL A 122 -8.81 19.60 9.20
N PHE A 123 -7.56 19.97 9.46
CA PHE A 123 -6.40 19.18 9.03
C PHE A 123 -6.30 17.80 9.71
N PRO A 124 -6.44 17.67 11.04
CA PRO A 124 -6.55 16.37 11.70
C PRO A 124 -7.70 15.51 11.15
N LEU A 125 -8.86 16.10 10.87
CA LEU A 125 -10.01 15.38 10.31
C LEU A 125 -9.72 14.86 8.90
N VAL A 126 -9.16 15.70 8.04
CA VAL A 126 -8.72 15.30 6.69
C VAL A 126 -7.66 14.21 6.77
N PHE A 127 -6.68 14.35 7.68
CA PHE A 127 -5.64 13.35 7.88
C PHE A 127 -6.23 11.97 8.26
N ILE A 128 -7.19 11.93 9.20
CA ILE A 128 -7.87 10.70 9.59
C ILE A 128 -8.62 10.07 8.39
N LEU A 129 -9.31 10.90 7.60
CA LEU A 129 -10.03 10.44 6.42
C LEU A 129 -9.09 9.84 5.37
N VAL A 130 -7.96 10.49 5.11
CA VAL A 130 -6.95 10.00 4.17
C VAL A 130 -6.34 8.68 4.68
N LEU A 131 -6.05 8.56 5.98
CA LEU A 131 -5.58 7.28 6.56
C LEU A 131 -6.58 6.14 6.36
N PHE A 132 -7.88 6.42 6.47
CA PHE A 132 -8.92 5.43 6.25
C PHE A 132 -8.97 4.97 4.79
N ILE A 133 -8.89 5.90 3.85
CA ILE A 133 -8.83 5.60 2.41
C ILE A 133 -7.61 4.73 2.10
N PHE A 134 -6.42 5.12 2.55
CA PHE A 134 -5.19 4.34 2.31
C PHE A 134 -5.30 2.91 2.86
N ARG A 135 -5.83 2.75 4.08
CA ARG A 135 -6.01 1.41 4.67
C ARG A 135 -7.04 0.59 3.90
N SER A 136 -8.09 1.22 3.38
CA SER A 136 -9.08 0.54 2.53
C SER A 136 -8.45 0.09 1.22
N GLU A 137 -7.61 0.92 0.60
CA GLU A 137 -6.89 0.60 -0.63
C GLU A 137 -5.87 -0.54 -0.41
N GLU A 138 -5.11 -0.53 0.68
CA GLU A 138 -4.22 -1.67 1.04
C GLU A 138 -4.99 -2.99 1.19
N LYS A 139 -6.11 -2.96 1.93
CA LYS A 139 -6.97 -4.16 2.06
C LYS A 139 -7.50 -4.62 0.72
N ARG A 140 -7.82 -3.68 -0.19
CA ARG A 140 -8.26 -4.01 -1.55
C ARG A 140 -7.15 -4.68 -2.35
N LEU A 141 -5.92 -4.19 -2.26
CA LEU A 141 -4.75 -4.81 -2.91
C LEU A 141 -4.56 -6.25 -2.44
N TYR A 142 -4.53 -6.48 -1.13
CA TYR A 142 -4.37 -7.81 -0.56
C TYR A 142 -5.51 -8.76 -0.93
N ARG A 143 -6.76 -8.28 -0.87
CA ARG A 143 -7.90 -9.08 -1.29
C ARG A 143 -7.80 -9.48 -2.76
N ASN A 144 -7.50 -8.54 -3.64
CA ASN A 144 -7.39 -8.80 -5.08
C ASN A 144 -6.27 -9.80 -5.39
N PHE A 145 -5.13 -9.67 -4.72
CA PHE A 145 -3.99 -10.59 -4.89
C PHE A 145 -4.31 -11.99 -4.35
N ARG A 146 -4.91 -12.07 -3.17
CA ARG A 146 -5.36 -13.32 -2.57
C ARG A 146 -6.39 -14.02 -3.47
N GLU A 147 -7.43 -13.31 -3.90
CA GLU A 147 -8.46 -13.85 -4.80
C GLU A 147 -7.86 -14.36 -6.11
N TYR A 148 -6.87 -13.67 -6.66
CA TYR A 148 -6.13 -14.13 -7.83
C TYR A 148 -5.47 -15.49 -7.60
N LEU A 149 -4.66 -15.62 -6.54
CA LEU A 149 -3.99 -16.87 -6.20
C LEU A 149 -4.97 -18.04 -5.95
N TYR A 150 -6.06 -17.79 -5.22
CA TYR A 150 -7.09 -18.83 -5.01
C TYR A 150 -7.80 -19.24 -6.30
N SER A 151 -8.13 -18.27 -7.16
CA SER A 151 -8.84 -18.54 -8.41
C SER A 151 -8.03 -19.38 -9.39
N GLU A 152 -6.69 -19.26 -9.35
CA GLU A 152 -5.79 -19.96 -10.25
C GLU A 152 -5.38 -21.33 -9.68
N ASN A 153 -5.19 -21.45 -8.36
CA ASN A 153 -4.98 -22.74 -7.68
C ASN A 153 -6.15 -23.73 -7.83
N HIS A 154 -7.32 -23.30 -8.31
CA HIS A 154 -8.48 -24.17 -8.55
C HIS A 154 -8.73 -24.44 -10.05
N LYS A 155 -7.91 -23.90 -10.94
CA LYS A 155 -7.96 -24.18 -12.38
C LYS A 155 -6.88 -25.16 -12.85
N VAL A 156 -5.84 -25.36 -12.03
CA VAL A 156 -4.83 -26.41 -12.18
C VAL A 156 -5.35 -27.70 -11.53
#